data_AF-A0A945EZ07-F1
#
_entry.id   AF-A0A945EZ07-F1
#
_cell.length_a   1.000
_cell.length_b   1.000
_cell.length_c   1.000
_cell.angle_alpha   90.00
_cell.angle_beta   90.00
_cell.angle_gamma   90.00
#
_symmetry.space_group_name_H-M   'P 1'
#
loop_
_entity.id
_entity.type
_entity.pdbx_description
1 polymer ?
#
loop_
_entity_poly.entity_id
_entity_poly.type
_entity_poly.pdbx_seq_one_letter_code
_entity_poly.pdbx_strand_id
1 'polypeptide(L)'
;MKQQLNNKHNFSFIIDNKYALAENIGQNGLSSALISEAQHEIDSAYQRVIAEQDKLSLLDICNNTEQIDLSIDVAKEIKEKYNKLYVFGIGGSSLGGQTLCGTKFYQFLNNDNFQIIFIDNIHYHNFNIFL
;
A
#
# COMPACT_ATOMS: atom_id res chain seq x y z
N MET A 1 -11.07 27.40 7.51
CA MET A 1 -9.62 27.62 7.59
C MET A 1 -8.94 26.42 6.95
N LYS A 2 -8.68 26.49 5.63
CA LYS A 2 -8.11 25.37 4.85
C LYS A 2 -6.61 25.30 5.16
N GLN A 3 -6.20 24.37 6.00
CA GLN A 3 -4.78 24.04 6.11
C GLN A 3 -4.38 23.33 4.81
N GLN A 4 -3.61 24.04 3.99
CA GLN A 4 -2.85 23.43 2.90
C GLN A 4 -1.90 22.41 3.54
N LEU A 5 -2.13 21.12 3.27
CA LEU A 5 -1.12 20.10 3.50
C LEU A 5 0.06 20.45 2.58
N ASN A 6 1.15 20.89 3.21
CA ASN A 6 2.41 21.21 2.56
C ASN A 6 2.92 20.00 1.75
N ASN A 7 2.84 20.09 0.42
CA ASN A 7 3.52 19.19 -0.54
C ASN A 7 5.06 19.38 -0.46
N LYS A 8 5.69 19.03 0.66
CA LYS A 8 7.13 19.32 0.88
C LYS A 8 8.08 18.16 0.57
N HIS A 9 7.59 16.98 0.22
CA HIS A 9 8.46 15.87 -0.16
C HIS A 9 7.83 15.04 -1.30
N ASN A 10 8.12 15.41 -2.54
CA ASN A 10 7.92 14.50 -3.68
C ASN A 10 8.96 13.38 -3.58
N PHE A 11 8.56 12.25 -3.02
CA PHE A 11 9.36 11.03 -3.09
C PHE A 11 9.07 10.35 -4.43
N SER A 12 10.09 10.20 -5.27
CA SER A 12 10.04 9.29 -6.41
C SER A 12 10.72 7.98 -6.03
N PHE A 13 10.11 6.87 -6.42
CA PHE A 13 10.80 5.57 -6.37
C PHE A 13 11.76 5.50 -7.55
N ILE A 14 13.03 5.16 -7.26
CA ILE A 14 13.99 4.81 -8.30
C ILE A 14 13.86 3.31 -8.53
N ILE A 15 13.40 2.94 -9.72
CA ILE A 15 13.34 1.55 -10.15
C ILE A 15 14.66 1.24 -10.88
N ASP A 16 15.52 0.43 -10.27
CA ASP A 16 16.78 -0.03 -10.87
C ASP A 16 16.63 -1.45 -11.43
N ASN A 17 16.41 -1.54 -12.74
CA ASN A 17 16.19 -2.81 -13.43
C ASN A 17 17.47 -3.51 -13.87
N LYS A 18 18.66 -2.96 -13.59
CA LYS A 18 19.92 -3.48 -14.16
C LYS A 18 20.16 -4.95 -13.84
N TYR A 19 19.75 -5.40 -12.64
CA TYR A 19 19.91 -6.78 -12.20
C TYR A 19 18.95 -7.78 -12.84
N ALA A 20 17.99 -7.31 -13.64
CA ALA A 20 17.15 -8.16 -14.45
C ALA A 20 17.70 -8.37 -15.87
N LEU A 21 18.66 -7.56 -16.33
CA LEU A 21 19.11 -7.53 -17.72
C LEU A 21 20.25 -8.53 -18.01
N ALA A 22 20.18 -9.19 -19.17
CA ALA A 22 21.17 -10.16 -19.61
C ALA A 22 22.59 -9.58 -19.73
N GLU A 23 22.71 -8.29 -20.08
CA GLU A 23 23.99 -7.58 -20.14
C GLU A 23 24.71 -7.51 -18.77
N ASN A 24 23.97 -7.61 -17.67
CA ASN A 24 24.50 -7.47 -16.31
C ASN A 24 24.59 -8.80 -15.56
N ILE A 25 23.69 -9.76 -15.83
CA ILE A 25 23.61 -11.05 -15.10
C ILE A 25 23.81 -12.30 -15.99
N GLY A 26 24.11 -12.11 -17.27
CA GLY A 26 24.42 -13.19 -18.21
C GLY A 26 23.18 -13.85 -18.83
N GLN A 27 23.34 -15.09 -19.32
CA GLN A 27 22.37 -15.78 -20.19
C GLN A 27 20.98 -16.03 -19.56
N ASN A 28 20.83 -15.89 -18.24
CA ASN A 28 19.55 -16.03 -17.54
C ASN A 28 18.81 -14.69 -17.33
N GLY A 29 19.40 -13.57 -17.76
CA GLY A 29 18.75 -12.26 -17.70
C GLY A 29 17.87 -11.98 -18.93
N LEU A 30 17.09 -10.89 -18.83
CA LEU A 30 16.23 -10.41 -19.90
C LEU A 30 17.06 -9.80 -21.03
N SER A 31 16.89 -10.31 -22.25
CA SER A 31 17.52 -9.75 -23.45
C SER A 31 16.74 -8.56 -23.99
N SER A 32 17.42 -7.64 -24.69
CA SER A 32 16.77 -6.48 -25.33
C SER A 32 15.71 -6.89 -26.34
N ALA A 33 15.89 -8.04 -27.01
CA ALA A 33 14.91 -8.61 -27.93
C ALA A 33 13.62 -9.00 -27.20
N LEU A 34 13.72 -9.73 -26.09
CA LEU A 34 12.56 -10.13 -25.28
C LEU A 34 11.80 -8.94 -24.70
N ILE A 35 12.52 -7.91 -24.24
CA ILE A 35 11.89 -6.67 -23.76
C ILE A 35 11.14 -5.97 -24.90
N SER A 36 11.76 -5.91 -26.08
CA SER A 36 11.15 -5.27 -27.26
C SER A 36 9.92 -6.02 -27.74
N GLU A 37 9.92 -7.35 -27.69
CA GLU A 37 8.77 -8.19 -28.01
C GLU A 37 7.62 -7.98 -27.02
N ALA A 38 7.92 -7.93 -25.72
CA ALA A 38 6.92 -7.70 -24.67
C ALA A 38 6.32 -6.28 -24.69
N GLN A 39 7.03 -5.30 -25.27
CA GLN A 39 6.62 -3.90 -25.26
C GLN A 39 5.23 -3.70 -25.87
N HIS A 40 4.92 -4.38 -26.98
CA HIS A 40 3.63 -4.24 -27.65
C HIS A 40 2.46 -4.72 -26.75
N GLU A 41 2.65 -5.81 -26.01
CA GLU A 41 1.63 -6.34 -25.10
C GLU A 41 1.44 -5.42 -23.88
N ILE A 42 2.54 -4.87 -23.35
CA ILE A 42 2.53 -3.91 -22.25
C ILE A 42 1.81 -2.64 -22.68
N ASP A 43 2.11 -2.10 -23.85
CA ASP A 43 1.46 -0.90 -24.38
C ASP A 43 -0.03 -1.13 -24.56
N SER A 44 -0.42 -2.28 -25.11
CA SER A 44 -1.83 -2.66 -25.24
C SER A 44 -2.52 -2.74 -23.86
N ALA A 45 -1.88 -3.37 -22.87
CA ALA A 45 -2.42 -3.46 -21.52
C ALA A 45 -2.55 -2.08 -20.86
N TYR A 46 -1.55 -1.22 -21.02
CA TYR A 46 -1.57 0.15 -20.52
C TYR A 46 -2.73 0.95 -21.13
N GLN A 47 -2.91 0.90 -22.45
CA GLN A 47 -4.02 1.59 -23.11
C GLN A 47 -5.39 1.09 -22.62
N ARG A 48 -5.54 -0.21 -22.33
CA ARG A 48 -6.77 -0.72 -21.71
C ARG A 48 -7.02 -0.12 -20.32
N VAL A 49 -5.99 -0.08 -19.48
CA VAL A 49 -6.10 0.51 -18.13
C VAL A 49 -6.50 1.98 -18.20
N ILE A 50 -5.91 2.76 -19.12
CA ILE A 50 -6.26 4.17 -19.31
C ILE A 50 -7.69 4.33 -19.84
N ALA A 51 -8.10 3.52 -20.83
CA ALA A 51 -9.45 3.59 -21.39
C ALA A 51 -10.55 3.22 -20.38
N GLU A 52 -10.22 2.46 -19.34
CA GLU A 52 -11.14 2.03 -18.28
C GLU A 52 -10.88 2.69 -16.93
N GLN A 53 -10.03 3.73 -16.87
CA GLN A 53 -9.58 4.34 -15.61
C GLN A 53 -10.75 4.75 -14.70
N ASP A 54 -11.81 5.33 -15.26
CA ASP A 54 -13.00 5.76 -14.52
C ASP A 54 -13.79 4.61 -13.90
N LYS A 55 -13.59 3.38 -14.38
CA LYS A 55 -14.19 2.15 -13.81
C LYS A 55 -13.30 1.52 -12.75
N LEU A 56 -12.04 1.95 -12.66
CA LEU A 56 -11.03 1.43 -11.74
C LEU A 56 -10.89 2.37 -10.55
N SER A 57 -11.85 2.30 -9.63
CA SER A 57 -11.93 3.19 -8.45
C SER A 57 -10.65 3.27 -7.61
N LEU A 58 -9.84 2.20 -7.59
CA LEU A 58 -8.53 2.19 -6.92
C LEU A 58 -7.55 3.23 -7.50
N LEU A 59 -7.60 3.48 -8.81
CA LEU A 59 -6.73 4.44 -9.49
C LEU A 59 -7.14 5.90 -9.24
N ASP A 60 -8.38 6.11 -8.79
CA ASP A 60 -8.93 7.44 -8.51
C ASP A 60 -8.86 7.84 -7.01
N ILE A 61 -8.34 6.96 -6.15
CA ILE A 61 -8.20 7.23 -4.71
C ILE A 61 -7.42 8.53 -4.44
N CYS A 62 -6.43 8.87 -5.26
CA CYS A 62 -5.66 10.10 -5.10
C CYS A 62 -6.48 11.38 -5.34
N ASN A 63 -7.60 11.29 -6.06
CA ASN A 63 -8.44 12.43 -6.39
C ASN A 63 -9.68 12.52 -5.49
N ASN A 64 -10.09 11.41 -4.86
CA ASN A 64 -11.23 11.35 -3.94
C ASN A 64 -10.79 11.33 -2.48
N THR A 65 -10.55 12.52 -1.91
CA THR A 65 -10.04 12.67 -0.54
C THR A 65 -11.13 12.58 0.54
N GLU A 66 -12.41 12.64 0.19
CA GLU A 66 -13.50 12.68 1.18
C GLU A 66 -13.51 11.43 2.09
N GLN A 67 -13.25 10.25 1.51
CA GLN A 67 -13.16 9.01 2.28
C GLN A 67 -11.92 8.96 3.18
N ILE A 68 -10.83 9.60 2.74
CA ILE A 68 -9.59 9.71 3.52
C ILE A 68 -9.83 10.62 4.73
N ASP A 69 -10.47 11.78 4.52
CA ASP A 69 -10.78 12.72 5.59
C ASP A 69 -11.68 12.09 6.65
N LEU A 70 -12.73 11.37 6.25
CA LEU A 70 -13.58 10.61 7.17
C LEU A 70 -12.78 9.56 7.96
N SER A 71 -11.88 8.84 7.29
CA SER A 71 -11.04 7.82 7.93
C SER A 71 -10.10 8.43 8.97
N ILE A 72 -9.57 9.63 8.71
CA ILE A 72 -8.72 10.37 9.65
C ILE A 72 -9.49 10.71 10.92
N ASP A 73 -10.73 11.20 10.79
CA ASP A 73 -11.52 11.61 11.95
C ASP A 73 -11.94 10.41 12.81
N VAL A 74 -12.33 9.30 12.18
CA VAL A 74 -12.60 8.04 12.89
C VAL A 74 -11.34 7.52 13.60
N ALA A 75 -10.18 7.58 12.94
CA ALA A 75 -8.92 7.14 13.54
C ALA A 75 -8.53 7.99 14.78
N LYS A 76 -8.75 9.31 14.74
CA LYS A 76 -8.55 10.19 15.90
C LYS A 76 -9.44 9.79 17.06
N GLU A 77 -10.74 9.62 16.79
CA GLU A 77 -11.71 9.24 17.83
C GLU A 77 -11.34 7.92 18.51
N ILE A 78 -10.95 6.91 17.72
CA ILE A 78 -10.51 5.61 18.24
C ILE A 78 -9.27 5.78 19.13
N LYS A 79 -8.30 6.57 18.69
CA LYS A 79 -7.05 6.78 19.42
C LYS A 79 -7.22 7.58 20.71
N GLU A 80 -8.19 8.50 20.76
CA GLU A 80 -8.51 9.27 21.97
C GLU A 80 -9.23 8.43 23.03
N LYS A 81 -10.07 7.47 22.59
CA LYS A 81 -10.92 6.66 23.49
C LYS A 81 -10.28 5.35 23.92
N TYR A 82 -9.38 4.79 23.11
CA TYR A 82 -8.84 3.45 23.30
C TYR A 82 -7.32 3.47 23.19
N ASN A 83 -6.67 2.50 23.84
CA ASN A 83 -5.23 2.25 23.72
C ASN A 83 -4.93 1.07 22.78
N LYS A 84 -5.96 0.38 22.28
CA LYS A 84 -5.82 -0.81 21.46
C LYS A 84 -6.94 -0.91 20.42
N LEU A 85 -6.59 -1.27 19.19
CA LEU A 85 -7.50 -1.58 18.09
C LEU A 85 -7.28 -3.01 17.62
N TYR A 86 -8.36 -3.78 17.55
CA TYR A 86 -8.37 -5.10 16.94
C TYR A 86 -8.99 -5.02 15.54
N VAL A 87 -8.26 -5.50 14.54
CA VAL A 87 -8.70 -5.55 13.14
C VAL A 87 -8.96 -7.01 12.77
N PHE A 88 -10.23 -7.32 12.51
CA PHE A 88 -10.65 -8.64 12.04
C PHE A 88 -10.81 -8.59 10.52
N GLY A 89 -9.92 -9.24 9.79
CA GLY A 89 -9.94 -9.23 8.33
C GLY A 89 -8.98 -10.28 7.77
N ILE A 90 -9.26 -10.78 6.58
CA ILE A 90 -8.43 -11.80 5.91
C ILE A 90 -8.00 -11.29 4.53
N GLY A 91 -6.85 -11.75 4.05
CA GLY A 91 -6.33 -11.33 2.75
C GLY A 91 -6.11 -9.81 2.67
N GLY A 92 -6.65 -9.15 1.65
CA GLY A 92 -6.43 -7.72 1.39
C GLY A 92 -6.88 -6.78 2.52
N SER A 93 -7.93 -7.13 3.27
CA SER A 93 -8.45 -6.30 4.38
C SER A 93 -7.58 -6.33 5.64
N SER A 94 -6.56 -7.20 5.69
CA SER A 94 -5.61 -7.30 6.79
C SER A 94 -4.17 -7.07 6.33
N LEU A 95 -3.75 -7.71 5.24
CA LEU A 95 -2.38 -7.63 4.74
C LEU A 95 -1.96 -6.19 4.41
N GLY A 96 -2.85 -5.37 3.85
CA GLY A 96 -2.56 -3.97 3.56
C GLY A 96 -2.25 -3.16 4.83
N GLY A 97 -3.08 -3.32 5.87
CA GLY A 97 -2.89 -2.67 7.16
C GLY A 97 -1.64 -3.16 7.90
N GLN A 98 -1.40 -4.47 7.91
CA GLN A 98 -0.18 -5.06 8.46
C GLN A 98 1.07 -4.54 7.75
N THR A 99 1.05 -4.47 6.42
CA THR A 99 2.16 -3.95 5.62
C THR A 99 2.47 -2.51 6.00
N LEU A 100 1.44 -1.65 6.09
CA LEU A 100 1.60 -0.25 6.50
C LEU A 100 2.19 -0.12 7.92
N CYS A 101 1.65 -0.88 8.89
CA CYS A 101 2.15 -0.88 10.27
C CYS A 101 3.57 -1.44 10.41
N GLY A 102 3.96 -2.37 9.52
CA GLY A 102 5.29 -2.95 9.46
C GLY A 102 6.35 -2.03 8.83
N THR A 103 5.95 -0.94 8.18
CA THR A 103 6.91 0.02 7.61
C THR A 103 7.59 0.83 8.72
N LYS A 104 8.86 1.19 8.50
CA LYS A 104 9.59 2.10 9.41
C LYS A 104 8.86 3.42 9.61
N PHE A 105 8.10 3.89 8.62
CA PHE A 105 7.31 5.11 8.69
C PHE A 105 6.33 5.10 9.87
N TYR A 106 5.61 3.99 10.05
CA TYR A 106 4.71 3.83 11.19
C TYR A 106 5.49 3.77 12.51
N GLN A 107 6.60 3.03 12.56
CA GLN A 107 7.43 2.91 13.76
C GLN A 107 8.04 4.27 14.21
N PHE A 108 8.39 5.15 13.28
CA PHE A 108 8.90 6.49 13.59
C PHE A 108 7.84 7.46 14.10
N LEU A 109 6.59 7.33 13.63
CA LEU A 109 5.49 8.19 14.04
C LEU A 109 4.80 7.70 15.31
N ASN A 110 4.90 6.41 15.62
CA ASN A 110 4.24 5.81 16.77
C ASN A 110 5.16 5.84 18.01
N ASN A 111 5.34 7.04 18.58
CA ASN A 111 5.84 7.20 19.95
C ASN A 111 4.73 6.99 21.00
N ASP A 112 3.54 6.58 20.56
CA ASP A 112 2.35 6.46 21.38
C ASP A 112 2.10 5.02 21.84
N ASN A 113 1.51 4.86 23.04
CA ASN A 113 1.10 3.58 23.63
C ASN A 113 -0.08 2.90 22.91
N PHE A 114 -0.40 3.28 21.67
CA PHE A 114 -1.54 2.74 20.92
C PHE A 114 -1.15 1.49 20.12
N GLN A 115 -1.84 0.38 20.38
CA GLN A 115 -1.55 -0.92 19.77
C GLN A 115 -2.58 -1.30 18.70
N ILE A 116 -2.13 -1.72 17.53
CA ILE A 116 -2.99 -2.28 16.48
C ILE A 116 -2.68 -3.78 16.38
N ILE A 117 -3.71 -4.62 16.51
CA ILE A 117 -3.61 -6.07 16.47
C ILE A 117 -4.49 -6.61 15.35
N PHE A 118 -3.90 -7.34 14.41
CA PHE A 118 -4.62 -7.98 13.31
C PHE A 118 -4.94 -9.43 13.65
N ILE A 119 -6.18 -9.84 13.37
CA ILE A 119 -6.66 -11.20 13.54
C ILE A 119 -7.20 -11.66 12.20
N ASP A 120 -6.35 -12.40 11.49
CA ASP A 120 -6.53 -12.75 10.09
C ASP A 120 -6.58 -14.26 9.83
N ASN A 121 -6.63 -15.04 10.90
CA ASN A 121 -6.78 -16.48 10.82
C ASN A 121 -7.59 -16.98 12.02
N ILE A 122 -8.44 -17.98 11.78
CA ILE A 122 -9.34 -18.61 12.76
C ILE A 122 -8.65 -19.63 13.67
N HIS A 123 -7.33 -19.74 13.60
CA HIS A 123 -6.57 -20.61 14.49
C HIS A 123 -6.73 -20.18 15.95
N TYR A 124 -7.04 -21.12 16.85
CA TYR A 124 -7.37 -20.81 18.26
C TYR A 124 -6.28 -20.01 18.99
N HIS A 125 -5.01 -20.20 18.63
CA HIS A 125 -3.90 -19.39 19.13
C HIS A 125 -4.05 -17.88 18.91
N ASN A 126 -4.72 -17.46 17.84
CA ASN A 126 -4.96 -16.04 17.55
C ASN A 126 -6.03 -15.43 18.47
N PHE A 127 -6.86 -16.26 19.11
CA PHE A 127 -7.86 -15.79 20.06
C PHE A 127 -7.34 -15.74 21.49
N ASN A 128 -6.21 -16.39 21.79
CA ASN A 128 -5.52 -16.23 23.07
C ASN A 128 -5.00 -14.80 23.30
N ILE A 129 -4.98 -13.96 22.26
CA ILE A 129 -4.60 -12.53 22.35
C ILE A 129 -5.66 -11.71 23.12
N PHE A 130 -6.86 -12.28 23.31
CA PHE A 130 -7.96 -11.66 24.08
C PHE A 130 -8.03 -12.05 25.56
N LEU A 131 -7.26 -13.06 25.97
CA LEU A 131 -7.21 -13.57 27.35
C LEU A 131 -5.99 -12.99 28.08
#